data_AF-A0A5P9FI76-F1
#
_entry.id   AF-A0A5P9FI76-F1
#
_cell.length_a   1.000
_cell.length_b   1.000
_cell.length_c   1.000
_cell.angle_alpha   90.00
_cell.angle_beta   90.00
_cell.angle_gamma   90.00
#
_symmetry.space_group_name_H-M   'P 1'
#
loop_
_entity.id
_entity.type
_entity.pdbx_description
1 polymer ?
#
loop_
_entity_poly.entity_id
_entity_poly.type
_entity_poly.pdbx_seq_one_letter_code
_entity_poly.pdbx_strand_id
1 'polypeptide(L)'
;MSFVVLNGHGSDIAQAVYETVLFDAEGQVDRLTLFDFGTLPAGRPRVRQFVISGTACDGLGRVLFNGAETCEAEALGPAACASDLRLETRAGIEVIG
;
A
#
# COMPACT_ATOMS: atom_id res chain seq x y z
N MET A 1 6.01 -8.86 4.98
CA MET A 1 6.46 -7.63 4.28
C MET A 1 6.05 -6.42 5.10
N SER A 2 6.93 -5.44 5.25
CA SER A 2 6.66 -4.25 6.08
C SER A 2 6.66 -3.01 5.21
N PHE A 3 5.66 -2.15 5.43
CA PHE A 3 5.47 -0.89 4.74
C PHE A 3 5.47 0.25 5.75
N VAL A 4 6.08 1.37 5.37
CA VAL A 4 5.94 2.64 6.06
C VAL A 4 5.02 3.50 5.22
N VAL A 5 3.92 3.96 5.80
CA VAL A 5 2.98 4.88 5.15
C VAL A 5 2.96 6.19 5.91
N LEU A 6 2.94 7.31 5.19
CA LEU A 6 2.79 8.65 5.74
C LEU A 6 1.58 9.31 5.09
N ASN A 7 0.59 9.68 5.90
CA ASN A 7 -0.46 10.57 5.44
C ASN A 7 0.12 12.00 5.36
N GLY A 8 0.38 12.46 4.14
CA GLY A 8 0.88 13.81 3.85
C GLY A 8 -0.20 14.90 3.90
N HIS A 9 -1.47 14.54 4.05
CA HIS A 9 -2.58 15.50 4.13
C HIS A 9 -2.65 16.18 5.50
N GLY A 10 -3.38 17.30 5.55
CA GLY A 10 -3.62 18.07 6.77
C GLY A 10 -4.72 17.52 7.68
N SER A 11 -5.33 16.39 7.35
CA SER A 11 -6.40 15.76 8.14
C SER A 11 -6.27 14.24 8.14
N ASP A 12 -6.84 13.60 9.15
CA ASP A 12 -6.76 12.16 9.34
C ASP A 12 -7.53 11.40 8.25
N ILE A 13 -6.99 10.24 7.87
CA ILE A 13 -7.71 9.22 7.11
C ILE A 13 -8.10 8.13 8.11
N ALA A 14 -9.40 7.87 8.25
CA ALA A 14 -9.93 6.88 9.18
C ALA A 14 -9.63 5.45 8.72
N GLN A 15 -9.66 5.19 7.42
CA GLN A 15 -9.32 3.89 6.85
C GLN A 15 -8.78 4.03 5.42
N ALA A 16 -7.70 3.32 5.13
CA ALA A 16 -7.14 3.20 3.78
C ALA A 16 -6.83 1.73 3.49
N VAL A 17 -7.57 1.15 2.55
CA VAL A 17 -7.37 -0.22 2.05
C VAL A 17 -7.02 -0.12 0.57
N TYR A 18 -5.90 -0.72 0.18
CA TYR A 18 -5.47 -0.72 -1.22
C TYR A 18 -5.55 -2.11 -1.84
N GLU A 19 -6.08 -2.16 -3.05
CA GLU A 19 -5.94 -3.32 -3.91
C GLU A 19 -4.49 -3.43 -4.36
N THR A 20 -3.87 -4.57 -4.05
CA THR A 20 -2.46 -4.82 -4.26
C THR A 20 -2.27 -6.09 -5.06
N VAL A 21 -1.46 -6.02 -6.12
CA VAL A 21 -1.05 -7.17 -6.93
C VAL A 21 0.40 -7.48 -6.64
N LEU A 22 0.69 -8.74 -6.34
CA LEU A 22 2.03 -9.24 -6.11
C LEU A 22 2.49 -9.98 -7.36
N PHE A 23 3.68 -9.65 -7.83
CA PHE A 23 4.33 -10.32 -8.94
C PHE A 23 5.55 -11.09 -8.45
N ASP A 24 5.76 -12.28 -9.01
CA ASP A 24 6.97 -13.05 -8.78
C ASP A 24 8.21 -12.42 -9.43
N ALA A 25 9.38 -13.01 -9.21
CA ALA A 25 10.64 -12.55 -9.78
C ALA A 25 10.69 -12.68 -11.32
N GLU A 26 9.86 -13.54 -11.90
CA GLU A 26 9.71 -13.72 -13.34
C GLU A 26 8.71 -12.71 -13.96
N GLY A 27 8.04 -11.90 -13.14
CA GLY A 27 7.07 -10.90 -13.56
C GLY A 27 5.66 -11.44 -13.80
N GLN A 28 5.35 -12.66 -13.37
CA GLN A 28 4.00 -13.20 -13.41
C GLN A 28 3.21 -12.76 -12.18
N VAL A 29 1.89 -12.66 -12.30
CA VAL A 29 1.02 -12.38 -11.16
C VAL A 29 1.00 -13.60 -10.24
N ASP A 30 1.51 -13.46 -9.02
CA ASP A 30 1.37 -14.46 -7.96
C ASP A 30 -0.06 -14.42 -7.41
N ARG A 31 -0.52 -13.24 -6.99
CA ARG A 31 -1.90 -13.01 -6.53
C ARG A 31 -2.30 -11.54 -6.45
N LEU A 32 -3.61 -11.34 -6.33
CA LEU A 32 -4.24 -10.09 -5.91
C LEU A 32 -4.68 -10.20 -4.46
N THR A 33 -4.50 -9.14 -3.67
CA THR A 33 -4.89 -9.08 -2.26
C THR A 33 -5.21 -7.64 -1.84
N LEU A 34 -5.79 -7.47 -0.66
CA LEU A 34 -6.05 -6.15 -0.06
C LEU A 34 -5.08 -5.89 1.07
N PHE A 35 -4.38 -4.75 1.02
CA PHE A 35 -3.56 -4.27 2.11
C PHE A 35 -4.32 -3.18 2.87
N ASP A 36 -4.80 -3.55 4.06
CA ASP A 36 -5.44 -2.63 5.00
C ASP A 36 -4.40 -1.89 5.83
N PHE A 37 -4.19 -0.61 5.54
CA PHE A 37 -3.32 0.27 6.30
C PHE A 37 -4.02 0.90 7.52
N GLY A 38 -5.34 0.74 7.64
CA GLY A 38 -6.17 1.25 8.73
C GLY A 38 -6.10 2.77 8.85
N THR A 39 -6.11 3.25 10.10
CA THR A 39 -6.07 4.68 10.41
C THR A 39 -4.70 5.31 10.11
N LEU A 40 -4.72 6.43 9.38
CA LEU A 40 -3.53 7.22 9.03
C LEU A 40 -3.68 8.66 9.54
N PRO A 41 -3.14 8.99 10.72
CA PRO A 41 -3.19 10.35 11.25
C PRO A 41 -2.36 11.31 10.40
N ALA A 42 -2.83 12.55 10.29
CA ALA A 42 -2.14 13.61 9.55
C ALA A 42 -0.69 13.78 10.02
N GLY A 43 0.25 13.74 9.06
CA GLY A 43 1.67 13.99 9.30
C GLY A 43 2.38 12.95 10.19
N ARG A 44 1.74 11.82 10.53
CA ARG A 44 2.35 10.79 11.39
C ARG A 44 2.52 9.47 10.64
N PRO A 45 3.76 8.97 10.50
CA PRO A 45 3.98 7.71 9.81
C PRO A 45 3.43 6.52 10.60
N ARG A 46 2.96 5.50 9.88
CA ARG A 46 2.57 4.20 10.42
C ARG A 46 3.40 3.10 9.76
N VAL A 47 3.77 2.12 10.57
CA VAL A 47 4.30 0.84 10.05
C VAL A 47 3.14 -0.15 10.00
N ARG A 48 3.03 -0.85 8.87
CA ARG A 48 2.10 -1.95 8.66
C ARG A 48 2.85 -3.15 8.13
N GLN A 49 2.53 -4.31 8.68
CA GLN A 49 3.15 -5.56 8.27
C GLN A 49 2.07 -6.49 7.77
N PHE A 50 2.26 -6.98 6.56
CA PHE A 50 1.39 -7.95 5.92
C PHE A 50 2.13 -9.28 5.79
N VAL A 51 1.43 -10.37 6.10
CA VAL A 51 1.94 -11.73 5.93
C VAL A 51 1.56 -12.20 4.54
N ILE A 52 2.57 -12.56 3.73
CA ILE A 52 2.37 -13.11 2.39
C ILE A 52 2.72 -14.60 2.50
N SER A 53 1.69 -15.42 2.72
CA SER A 53 1.87 -16.87 2.89
C SER A 53 2.18 -17.54 1.55
N GLY A 54 3.12 -18.48 1.56
CA GLY A 54 3.46 -19.30 0.39
C GLY A 54 4.50 -18.69 -0.55
N THR A 55 4.94 -17.45 -0.30
CA THR A 55 5.94 -16.77 -1.13
C THR A 55 7.06 -16.26 -0.23
N ALA A 56 8.28 -16.75 -0.45
CA ALA A 56 9.45 -16.20 0.21
C ALA A 56 9.81 -14.82 -0.38
N CYS A 57 10.49 -13.98 0.39
CA CYS A 57 10.74 -12.59 -0.03
C CYS A 57 11.65 -12.49 -1.26
N ASP A 58 12.51 -13.47 -1.50
CA ASP A 58 13.34 -13.62 -2.70
C ASP A 58 12.54 -13.99 -3.95
N GLY A 59 11.35 -14.57 -3.79
CA GLY A 59 10.44 -14.89 -4.89
C GLY A 59 9.58 -13.74 -5.37
N LEU A 60 9.64 -12.56 -4.74
CA LEU A 60 8.83 -11.38 -5.14
C LEU A 60 9.67 -10.39 -5.94
N GLY A 61 9.19 -10.04 -7.14
CA GLY A 61 9.83 -9.04 -8.00
C GLY A 61 9.22 -7.65 -7.84
N ARG A 62 7.89 -7.57 -7.68
CA ARG A 62 7.16 -6.30 -7.73
C ARG A 62 5.86 -6.33 -6.93
N VAL A 63 5.50 -5.17 -6.38
CA VAL A 63 4.19 -4.88 -5.78
C VAL A 63 3.54 -3.75 -6.58
N LEU A 64 2.31 -3.96 -7.03
CA LEU A 64 1.49 -2.95 -7.69
C LEU A 64 0.31 -2.57 -6.79
N PHE A 65 0.13 -1.28 -6.54
CA PHE A 65 -1.05 -0.73 -5.88
C PHE A 65 -2.02 -0.21 -6.94
N ASN A 66 -3.06 -0.98 -7.28
CA ASN A 66 -4.01 -0.60 -8.34
C ASN A 66 -4.87 0.62 -7.99
N GLY A 67 -5.18 0.77 -6.70
CA GLY A 67 -6.03 1.83 -6.21
C GLY A 67 -6.51 1.57 -4.78
N ALA A 68 -7.15 2.58 -4.20
CA ALA A 68 -7.82 2.43 -2.92
C ALA A 68 -9.16 1.73 -3.12
N GLU A 69 -9.32 0.55 -2.51
CA GLU A 69 -10.60 -0.15 -2.42
C GLU A 69 -11.50 0.56 -1.39
N THR A 70 -10.93 0.95 -0.25
CA THR A 70 -11.58 1.77 0.77
C THR A 70 -10.74 2.99 1.08
N CYS A 71 -11.37 4.17 1.09
CA CYS A 71 -10.75 5.42 1.54
C CYS A 71 -11.76 6.25 2.36
N GLU A 72 -11.69 6.12 3.68
CA GLU A 72 -12.53 6.89 4.60
C GLU A 72 -11.78 8.13 5.06
N ALA A 73 -12.05 9.26 4.40
CA ALA A 73 -11.38 10.54 4.66
C ALA A 73 -12.38 11.70 4.58
N GLU A 74 -13.26 11.84 5.58
CA GLU A 74 -14.37 12.82 5.57
C GLU A 74 -13.95 14.23 5.14
N ALA A 75 -12.85 14.75 5.70
CA ALA A 75 -12.39 16.11 5.44
C ALA A 75 -11.64 16.30 4.10
N LEU A 76 -11.23 15.21 3.45
CA LEU A 76 -10.36 15.23 2.26
C LEU A 76 -11.07 14.70 1.00
N GLY A 77 -12.17 13.98 1.17
CA GLY A 77 -12.92 13.34 0.09
C GLY A 77 -12.35 11.99 -0.36
N PRO A 78 -13.07 11.27 -1.24
CA PRO A 78 -12.77 9.89 -1.59
C PRO A 78 -11.46 9.71 -2.38
N ALA A 79 -10.96 10.78 -3.02
CA ALA A 79 -9.72 10.72 -3.79
C ALA A 79 -8.45 10.84 -2.93
N ALA A 80 -8.57 11.08 -1.62
CA ALA A 80 -7.44 11.37 -0.75
C ALA A 80 -6.38 10.26 -0.71
N CYS A 81 -6.78 8.99 -0.88
CA CYS A 81 -5.87 7.85 -0.88
C CYS A 81 -5.24 7.57 -2.26
N ALA A 82 -5.80 8.10 -3.35
CA ALA A 82 -5.30 7.86 -4.71
C ALA A 82 -4.55 9.06 -5.30
N SER A 83 -4.90 10.28 -4.85
CA SER A 83 -4.26 11.52 -5.31
C SER A 83 -2.85 11.62 -4.74
N ASP A 84 -1.85 11.87 -5.60
CA ASP A 84 -0.46 12.07 -5.20
C ASP A 84 0.16 10.90 -4.40
N LEU A 85 -0.26 9.66 -4.66
CA LEU A 85 0.35 8.48 -4.07
C LEU A 85 1.82 8.39 -4.51
N ARG A 86 2.74 8.49 -3.54
CA ARG A 86 4.18 8.36 -3.78
C ARG A 86 4.67 7.03 -3.27
N LEU A 87 5.23 6.24 -4.18
CA LEU A 87 5.70 4.90 -3.90
C LEU A 87 7.22 4.86 -4.01
N GLU A 88 7.85 4.36 -2.95
CA GLU A 88 9.29 4.22 -2.85
C GLU A 88 9.59 2.87 -2.20
N THR A 89 10.73 2.30 -2.57
CA THR A 89 11.19 1.03 -2.00
C THR A 89 12.65 1.15 -1.59
N ARG A 90 13.00 0.52 -0.47
CA ARG A 90 14.39 0.31 -0.03
C ARG A 90 14.80 -1.16 -0.14
N ALA A 91 13.90 -2.01 -0.62
CA ALA A 91 14.15 -3.42 -0.89
C ALA A 91 14.52 -3.60 -2.36
N GLY A 92 15.01 -4.80 -2.72
CA GLY A 92 15.15 -5.21 -4.12
C GLY A 92 13.82 -5.52 -4.83
N ILE A 93 12.68 -5.20 -4.21
CA ILE A 93 11.33 -5.45 -4.72
C ILE A 93 10.76 -4.10 -5.18
N GLU A 94 10.39 -4.00 -6.45
CA GLU A 94 9.83 -2.79 -7.05
C GLU A 94 8.43 -2.49 -6.48
N VAL A 95 8.07 -1.21 -6.36
CA VAL A 95 6.72 -0.79 -5.95
C VAL A 95 6.20 0.26 -6.93
N ILE A 96 5.03 0.02 -7.50
CA ILE A 96 4.36 0.89 -8.49
C ILE A 96 2.87 1.02 -8.20
N GLY A 97 2.21 2.02 -8.80
CA GLY A 97 0.78 2.33 -8.63
C GLY A 97 0.37 3.52 -9.45
#